data_AF-A0A8T2KN52-F1
#
_entry.id   AF-A0A8T2KN52-F1
#
_cell.length_a   1.000
_cell.length_b   1.000
_cell.length_c   1.000
_cell.angle_alpha   90.00
_cell.angle_beta   90.00
_cell.angle_gamma   90.00
#
_symmetry.space_group_name_H-M   'P 1'
#
loop_
_entity.id
_entity.type
_entity.pdbx_description
1 polymer ?
#
loop_
_entity_poly.entity_id
_entity_poly.type
_entity_poly.pdbx_seq_one_letter_code
_entity_poly.pdbx_strand_id
1 'polypeptide(L)'
;MSEIICQWLNDDLGLSKRVEPKFFASEFSSGYLIGEVLHKFQLQDDFDQFSQNRTANSKLNNFTRVEPPLQLLGVPFDQNVAQNIMSEQNGVATRLLYQMYIALQKKKKAGLTGVAMETMRPAAPAKLQRFGTEIYRERLKTIVPRQSDISLLKVSEQYDLKAKETDEKLAQIQNDELRKMQKIREELRIQDIEKLRRARRRQNEIMARIQAAIVQIPKPPTNRTLKAIEAQKMLKKKKEAEEVYTEITKFEKGMKNNGTVSSFSVNTRGPTLQRLRSSVNVSTALLKIDTTDDYIKNIQKRLEEDTDARDQREKRRRRILMEQLVAHGTQETTPPNAYKEAETFTAGEQLYSSLSWLWTTLQENHKEKIKVRIFFFKLHMWASVG
;
A
#
# COMPACT_ATOMS: atom_id res chain seq x y z
N MET A 1 23.37 -31.85 -32.48
CA MET A 1 24.60 -32.06 -31.67
C MET A 1 24.30 -32.74 -30.34
N SER A 2 23.27 -32.31 -29.61
CA SER A 2 22.79 -33.00 -28.40
C SER A 2 22.30 -34.43 -28.67
N GLU A 3 21.59 -34.67 -29.77
CA GLU A 3 21.06 -36.01 -30.12
C GLU A 3 22.14 -37.08 -30.31
N ILE A 4 23.23 -36.75 -31.02
CA ILE A 4 24.36 -37.67 -31.24
C ILE A 4 25.00 -38.06 -29.90
N ILE A 5 25.16 -37.07 -29.01
CA ILE A 5 25.71 -37.32 -27.66
C ILE A 5 24.72 -38.15 -26.84
N CYS A 6 23.41 -37.91 -26.96
CA CYS A 6 22.41 -38.72 -26.26
C CYS A 6 22.41 -40.17 -26.73
N GLN A 7 22.53 -40.43 -28.04
CA GLN A 7 22.70 -41.78 -28.58
C GLN A 7 23.96 -42.45 -28.01
N TRP A 8 25.10 -41.77 -28.04
CA TRP A 8 26.33 -42.31 -27.46
C TRP A 8 26.20 -42.63 -25.96
N LEU A 9 25.58 -41.75 -25.18
CA LEU A 9 25.40 -41.96 -23.74
C LEU A 9 24.44 -43.12 -23.43
N ASN A 10 23.35 -43.22 -24.18
CA ASN A 10 22.30 -44.20 -23.91
C ASN A 10 22.62 -45.57 -24.51
N ASP A 11 23.08 -45.60 -25.77
CA ASP A 11 23.19 -46.83 -26.56
C ASP A 11 24.60 -47.44 -26.45
N ASP A 12 25.65 -46.62 -26.57
CA ASP A 12 27.04 -47.13 -26.53
C ASP A 12 27.55 -47.32 -25.09
N LEU A 13 27.27 -46.35 -24.20
CA LEU A 13 27.74 -46.40 -22.81
C LEU A 13 26.77 -47.11 -21.87
N GLY A 14 25.46 -47.07 -22.16
CA GLY A 14 24.43 -47.64 -21.28
C GLY A 14 24.47 -47.03 -19.87
N LEU A 15 24.23 -45.72 -19.77
CA LEU A 15 24.11 -45.05 -18.47
C LEU A 15 22.94 -45.59 -17.63
N SER A 16 23.05 -45.46 -16.31
CA SER A 16 22.03 -45.83 -15.33
C SER A 16 20.68 -45.15 -15.57
N LYS A 17 20.69 -43.95 -16.16
CA LYS A 17 19.50 -43.19 -16.53
C LYS A 17 19.55 -42.79 -17.99
N ARG A 18 18.43 -42.97 -18.68
CA ARG A 18 18.27 -42.54 -20.07
C ARG A 18 18.21 -41.02 -20.16
N VAL A 19 19.07 -40.45 -20.98
CA VAL A 19 19.20 -39.00 -21.18
C VAL A 19 18.42 -38.56 -22.42
N GLU A 20 17.55 -37.57 -22.26
CA GLU A 20 16.84 -36.93 -23.36
C GLU A 20 17.42 -35.55 -23.69
N PRO A 21 17.41 -35.11 -24.97
CA PRO A 21 17.92 -33.80 -25.36
C PRO A 21 17.24 -32.62 -24.65
N LYS A 22 15.94 -32.75 -24.32
CA LYS A 22 15.15 -31.70 -23.68
C LYS A 22 15.58 -31.43 -22.23
N PHE A 23 15.94 -32.48 -21.50
CA PHE A 23 16.28 -32.41 -20.07
C PHE A 23 17.78 -32.52 -19.82
N PHE A 24 18.59 -32.48 -20.88
CA PHE A 24 20.02 -32.71 -20.84
C PHE A 24 20.73 -31.87 -19.77
N ALA A 25 20.47 -30.55 -19.73
CA ALA A 25 21.10 -29.68 -18.73
C ALA A 25 20.72 -30.07 -17.29
N SER A 26 19.46 -30.46 -17.07
CA SER A 26 18.95 -30.83 -15.74
C SER A 26 19.51 -32.17 -15.26
N GLU A 27 19.63 -33.14 -16.15
CA GLU A 27 20.16 -34.47 -15.83
C GLU A 27 21.64 -34.45 -15.43
N PHE A 28 22.43 -33.60 -16.08
CA PHE A 28 23.85 -33.45 -15.77
C PHE A 28 24.15 -32.45 -14.65
N SER A 29 23.15 -31.71 -14.16
CA SER A 29 23.31 -30.66 -13.14
C SER A 29 23.80 -31.16 -11.78
N SER A 30 23.60 -32.45 -11.47
CA SER A 30 24.08 -33.07 -10.23
C SER A 30 25.56 -33.45 -10.30
N GLY A 31 26.13 -33.56 -11.51
CA GLY A 31 27.47 -34.08 -11.74
C GLY A 31 27.59 -35.61 -11.63
N TYR A 32 26.53 -36.32 -11.20
CA TYR A 32 26.54 -37.77 -11.03
C TYR A 32 26.79 -38.51 -12.35
N LEU A 33 26.03 -38.17 -13.40
CA LEU A 33 26.18 -38.80 -14.72
C LEU A 33 27.54 -38.50 -15.36
N ILE A 34 28.17 -37.36 -15.03
CA ILE A 34 29.54 -37.05 -15.47
C ILE A 34 30.51 -38.04 -14.81
N GLY A 35 30.37 -38.25 -13.50
CA GLY A 35 31.13 -39.26 -12.76
C GLY A 35 30.92 -40.67 -13.32
N GLU A 36 29.68 -41.03 -13.68
CA GLU A 36 29.36 -42.34 -14.23
C GLU A 36 30.04 -42.59 -15.57
N VAL A 37 30.04 -41.58 -16.46
CA VAL A 37 30.79 -41.64 -17.72
C VAL A 37 32.27 -41.89 -17.44
N LEU A 38 32.89 -41.13 -16.52
CA LEU A 38 34.31 -41.29 -16.19
C LEU A 38 34.62 -42.66 -15.58
N HIS A 39 33.74 -43.17 -14.71
CA HIS A 39 33.85 -44.49 -14.10
C HIS A 39 33.79 -45.60 -15.15
N LYS A 40 32.88 -45.53 -16.14
CA LYS A 40 32.82 -46.50 -17.25
C LYS A 40 34.10 -46.56 -18.09
N PHE A 41 34.88 -45.47 -18.11
CA PHE A 41 36.19 -45.42 -18.76
C PHE A 41 37.36 -45.68 -17.80
N GLN A 42 37.13 -46.15 -16.57
CA GLN A 42 38.16 -46.44 -15.56
C GLN A 42 39.06 -45.21 -15.29
N LEU A 43 38.42 -44.04 -15.16
CA LEU A 43 39.08 -42.78 -14.76
C LEU A 43 38.62 -42.29 -13.39
N GLN A 44 37.58 -42.91 -12.84
CA GLN A 44 37.04 -42.56 -11.54
C GLN A 44 36.83 -43.84 -10.74
N ASP A 45 37.64 -44.04 -9.72
CA ASP A 45 37.59 -45.25 -8.89
C ASP A 45 36.66 -45.07 -7.67
N ASP A 46 36.44 -43.82 -7.22
CA ASP A 46 35.65 -43.44 -6.05
C ASP A 46 34.18 -43.11 -6.41
N PHE A 47 33.63 -43.77 -7.44
CA PHE A 47 32.27 -43.50 -7.92
C PHE A 47 31.19 -43.86 -6.89
N ASP A 48 31.49 -44.74 -5.95
CA ASP A 48 30.66 -45.07 -4.79
C ASP A 48 30.38 -43.84 -3.89
N GLN A 49 31.27 -42.85 -3.89
CA GLN A 49 31.12 -41.62 -3.10
C GLN A 49 30.29 -40.55 -3.82
N PHE A 50 29.82 -40.81 -5.04
CA PHE A 50 28.95 -39.91 -5.77
C PHE A 50 27.50 -40.03 -5.32
N SER A 51 26.79 -38.90 -5.31
CA SER A 51 25.39 -38.85 -4.91
C SER A 51 24.51 -38.34 -6.03
N GLN A 52 23.38 -39.00 -6.29
CA GLN A 52 22.38 -38.54 -7.27
C GLN A 52 21.55 -37.35 -6.79
N ASN A 53 21.67 -36.98 -5.50
CA ASN A 53 20.90 -35.91 -4.90
C ASN A 53 21.23 -34.56 -5.54
N ARG A 54 20.21 -33.70 -5.68
CA ARG A 54 20.33 -32.33 -6.22
C ARG A 54 20.73 -31.28 -5.18
N THR A 55 21.11 -31.70 -3.98
CA THR A 55 21.51 -30.78 -2.90
C THR A 55 22.83 -30.07 -3.23
N ALA A 56 23.04 -28.89 -2.65
CA ALA A 56 24.28 -28.12 -2.80
C ALA A 56 25.53 -28.94 -2.43
N ASN A 57 25.48 -29.68 -1.32
CA ASN A 57 26.60 -30.50 -0.85
C ASN A 57 26.89 -31.69 -1.79
N SER A 58 25.85 -32.34 -2.31
CA SER A 58 25.99 -33.43 -3.27
C SER A 58 26.62 -32.94 -4.58
N LYS A 59 26.15 -31.81 -5.11
CA LYS A 59 26.75 -31.15 -6.27
C LYS A 59 28.21 -30.81 -6.00
N LEU A 60 28.53 -30.16 -4.89
CA LEU A 60 29.91 -29.81 -4.53
C LEU A 60 30.83 -31.03 -4.47
N ASN A 61 30.40 -32.10 -3.80
CA ASN A 61 31.17 -33.35 -3.71
C ASN A 61 31.42 -33.95 -5.10
N ASN A 62 30.38 -34.10 -5.91
CA ASN A 62 30.50 -34.68 -7.25
C ASN A 62 31.42 -33.83 -8.14
N PHE A 63 31.20 -32.51 -8.19
CA PHE A 63 31.97 -31.62 -9.06
C PHE A 63 33.43 -31.42 -8.64
N THR A 64 33.74 -31.59 -7.35
CA THR A 64 35.13 -31.63 -6.86
C THR A 64 35.85 -32.90 -7.32
N ARG A 65 35.15 -34.03 -7.41
CA ARG A 65 35.74 -35.32 -7.81
C ARG A 65 35.91 -35.49 -9.30
N VAL A 66 35.07 -34.87 -10.12
CA VAL A 66 35.21 -34.93 -11.60
C VAL A 66 36.31 -34.02 -12.12
N GLU A 67 36.78 -33.03 -11.34
CA GLU A 67 37.80 -32.08 -11.81
C GLU A 67 39.15 -32.75 -12.13
N PRO A 68 39.74 -33.58 -11.25
CA PRO A 68 41.03 -34.22 -11.54
C PRO A 68 41.02 -35.11 -12.80
N PRO A 69 40.05 -36.03 -13.00
CA PRO A 69 40.03 -36.87 -14.21
C PRO A 69 39.76 -36.07 -15.49
N LEU A 70 39.01 -34.96 -15.43
CA LEU A 70 38.82 -34.08 -16.60
C LEU A 70 40.10 -33.33 -16.97
N GLN A 71 40.85 -32.85 -15.97
CA GLN A 71 42.14 -32.23 -16.21
C GLN A 71 43.17 -33.22 -16.76
N LEU A 72 43.16 -34.47 -16.27
CA LEU A 72 44.01 -35.55 -16.81
C LEU A 72 43.72 -35.83 -18.29
N LEU A 73 42.45 -35.75 -18.70
CA LEU A 73 42.03 -35.85 -20.10
C LEU A 73 42.37 -34.62 -20.95
N GLY A 74 42.87 -33.54 -20.34
CA GLY A 74 43.12 -32.25 -21.01
C GLY A 74 41.84 -31.52 -21.41
N VAL A 75 40.71 -31.83 -20.76
CA VAL A 75 39.43 -31.14 -20.98
C VAL A 75 39.41 -29.91 -20.07
N PRO A 76 39.21 -28.69 -20.61
CA PRO A 76 39.17 -27.49 -19.80
C PRO A 76 37.93 -27.50 -18.90
N PHE A 77 38.15 -27.56 -17.59
CA PHE A 77 37.09 -27.63 -16.60
C PHE A 77 37.32 -26.63 -15.48
N ASP A 78 36.82 -25.42 -15.70
CA ASP A 78 36.96 -24.31 -14.76
C ASP A 78 35.75 -24.24 -13.81
N GLN A 79 35.92 -23.47 -12.74
CA GLN A 79 34.87 -23.17 -11.78
C GLN A 79 33.60 -22.61 -12.44
N ASN A 80 33.75 -21.72 -13.43
CA ASN A 80 32.62 -21.14 -14.15
C ASN A 80 31.83 -22.21 -14.93
N VAL A 81 32.53 -23.16 -15.54
CA VAL A 81 31.90 -24.27 -16.25
C VAL A 81 31.11 -25.14 -15.27
N ALA A 82 31.70 -25.46 -14.12
CA ALA A 82 31.02 -26.22 -13.07
C ALA A 82 29.77 -25.50 -12.56
N GLN A 83 29.87 -24.20 -12.23
CA GLN A 83 28.74 -23.38 -11.79
C GLN A 83 27.63 -23.33 -12.85
N ASN A 84 27.99 -23.10 -14.11
CA ASN A 84 27.01 -23.01 -15.20
C ASN A 84 26.27 -24.34 -15.41
N ILE A 85 26.96 -25.48 -15.25
CA ILE A 85 26.31 -26.80 -15.30
C ILE A 85 25.41 -27.00 -14.07
N MET A 86 25.88 -26.68 -12.87
CA MET A 86 25.08 -26.78 -11.64
C MET A 86 23.79 -25.93 -11.70
N SER A 87 23.85 -24.82 -12.44
CA SER A 87 22.77 -23.85 -12.66
C SER A 87 21.91 -24.19 -13.88
N GLU A 88 22.09 -25.37 -14.49
CA GLU A 88 21.31 -25.88 -15.61
C GLU A 88 21.37 -24.97 -16.86
N GLN A 89 22.50 -24.27 -17.06
CA GLN A 89 22.67 -23.44 -18.26
C GLN A 89 22.72 -24.31 -19.53
N ASN A 90 21.83 -23.97 -20.45
CA ASN A 90 21.68 -24.69 -21.71
C ASN A 90 22.98 -24.67 -22.53
N GLY A 91 23.35 -25.82 -23.09
CA GLY A 91 24.48 -25.98 -24.00
C GLY A 91 25.85 -26.16 -23.33
N VAL A 92 26.05 -25.73 -22.08
CA VAL A 92 27.34 -25.87 -21.38
C VAL A 92 27.67 -27.34 -21.11
N ALA A 93 26.72 -28.08 -20.52
CA ALA A 93 26.88 -29.52 -20.29
C ALA A 93 27.11 -30.29 -21.60
N THR A 94 26.40 -29.91 -22.68
CA THR A 94 26.53 -30.56 -23.99
C THR A 94 27.90 -30.32 -24.60
N ARG A 95 28.44 -29.10 -24.47
CA ARG A 95 29.79 -28.76 -24.93
C ARG A 95 30.85 -29.53 -24.14
N LEU A 96 30.71 -29.60 -22.81
CA LEU A 96 31.62 -30.37 -21.96
C LEU A 96 31.62 -31.85 -22.36
N LEU A 97 30.44 -32.46 -22.51
CA LEU A 97 30.32 -33.87 -22.87
C LEU A 97 30.83 -34.17 -24.27
N TYR A 98 30.68 -33.24 -25.21
CA TYR A 98 31.31 -33.37 -26.52
C TYR A 98 32.84 -33.37 -26.44
N GLN A 99 33.42 -32.48 -25.65
CA GLN A 99 34.87 -32.44 -25.42
C GLN A 99 35.34 -33.73 -24.73
N MET A 100 34.60 -34.20 -23.72
CA MET A 100 34.85 -35.48 -23.07
C MET A 100 34.78 -36.63 -24.06
N TYR A 101 33.76 -36.69 -24.91
CA TYR A 101 33.62 -37.73 -25.94
C TYR A 101 34.89 -37.80 -26.81
N ILE A 102 35.37 -36.66 -27.33
CA ILE A 102 36.59 -36.65 -28.14
C ILE A 102 37.81 -37.15 -27.35
N ALA A 103 38.00 -36.66 -26.12
CA ALA A 103 39.15 -37.03 -25.29
C ALA A 103 39.12 -38.52 -24.90
N LEU A 104 37.96 -39.03 -24.51
CA LEU A 104 37.74 -40.43 -24.15
C LEU A 104 37.92 -41.37 -25.34
N GLN A 105 37.45 -40.98 -26.54
CA GLN A 105 37.68 -41.76 -27.75
C GLN A 105 39.17 -41.78 -28.13
N LYS A 106 39.90 -40.67 -27.96
CA LYS A 106 41.36 -40.64 -28.15
C LYS A 106 42.07 -41.59 -27.17
N LYS A 107 41.70 -41.55 -25.89
CA LYS A 107 42.20 -42.48 -24.87
C LYS A 107 41.95 -43.93 -25.26
N LYS A 108 40.71 -44.26 -25.64
CA LYS A 108 40.31 -45.61 -26.06
C LYS A 108 41.14 -46.10 -27.25
N LYS A 109 41.36 -45.26 -28.25
CA LYS A 109 42.21 -45.57 -29.42
C LYS A 109 43.68 -45.79 -29.06
N ALA A 110 44.19 -45.05 -28.07
CA ALA A 110 45.56 -45.20 -27.59
C ALA A 110 45.75 -46.39 -26.64
N GLY A 111 44.67 -47.05 -26.20
CA GLY A 111 44.73 -48.17 -25.24
C GLY A 111 45.27 -47.78 -23.86
N LEU A 112 45.24 -46.50 -23.50
CA LEU A 112 45.79 -45.99 -22.25
C LEU A 112 44.83 -46.23 -21.09
N THR A 113 45.35 -46.69 -19.95
CA THR A 113 44.60 -46.72 -18.67
C THR A 113 44.75 -45.38 -17.95
N GLY A 114 43.86 -45.08 -16.98
CA GLY A 114 43.98 -43.85 -16.18
C GLY A 114 45.32 -43.75 -15.45
N VAL A 115 45.78 -44.87 -14.88
CA VAL A 115 47.08 -44.99 -14.23
C VAL A 115 48.23 -44.76 -15.22
N ALA A 116 48.16 -45.35 -16.41
CA ALA A 116 49.19 -45.12 -17.44
C ALA A 116 49.29 -43.64 -17.81
N MET A 117 48.15 -42.95 -17.99
CA MET A 117 48.14 -41.51 -18.27
C MET A 117 48.80 -40.68 -17.17
N GLU A 118 48.56 -41.02 -15.90
CA GLU A 118 49.16 -40.31 -14.77
C GLU A 118 50.67 -40.59 -14.65
N THR A 119 51.12 -41.82 -14.95
CA THR A 119 52.56 -42.16 -14.92
C THR A 119 53.36 -41.54 -16.07
N MET A 120 52.75 -41.39 -17.25
CA MET A 120 53.38 -40.74 -18.42
C MET A 120 53.42 -39.21 -18.29
N ARG A 121 52.77 -38.66 -17.27
CA ARG A 121 52.63 -37.23 -17.09
C ARG A 121 53.89 -36.59 -16.50
N PRO A 122 54.35 -35.44 -17.01
CA PRO A 122 55.51 -34.76 -16.44
C PRO A 122 55.26 -34.32 -14.98
N ALA A 123 56.26 -34.52 -14.11
CA ALA A 123 56.11 -34.31 -12.67
C ALA A 123 55.85 -32.84 -12.26
N ALA A 124 56.45 -31.87 -12.96
CA ALA A 124 56.28 -30.45 -12.67
C ALA A 124 54.81 -29.96 -12.87
N PRO A 125 54.15 -30.17 -14.02
CA PRO A 125 52.75 -29.81 -14.20
C PRO A 125 51.79 -30.65 -13.34
N ALA A 126 52.17 -31.89 -12.97
CA ALA A 126 51.39 -32.70 -12.02
C ALA A 126 51.33 -32.04 -10.63
N LYS A 127 52.47 -31.55 -10.11
CA LYS A 127 52.52 -30.83 -8.83
C LYS A 127 51.75 -29.51 -8.89
N LEU A 128 51.88 -28.75 -9.98
CA LEU A 128 51.15 -27.48 -10.15
C LEU A 128 49.63 -27.68 -10.13
N GLN A 129 49.13 -28.74 -10.77
CA GLN A 129 47.70 -29.03 -10.77
C GLN A 129 47.14 -29.35 -9.38
N ARG A 130 47.92 -29.97 -8.49
CA ARG A 130 47.45 -30.20 -7.10
C ARG A 130 47.05 -28.90 -6.41
N PHE A 131 47.84 -27.84 -6.57
CA PHE A 131 47.50 -26.51 -6.07
C PHE A 131 46.30 -25.91 -6.81
N GLY A 132 46.21 -26.14 -8.13
CA GLY A 132 45.05 -25.74 -8.93
C GLY A 132 43.74 -26.34 -8.43
N THR A 133 43.73 -27.64 -8.13
CA THR A 133 42.57 -28.38 -7.60
C THR A 133 42.14 -27.86 -6.23
N GLU A 134 43.08 -27.52 -5.34
CA GLU A 134 42.76 -26.91 -4.04
C GLU A 134 42.09 -25.54 -4.21
N ILE A 135 42.65 -24.69 -5.08
CA ILE A 135 42.07 -23.37 -5.39
C ILE A 135 40.68 -23.54 -6.00
N TYR A 136 40.53 -24.46 -6.96
CA TYR A 136 39.25 -24.77 -7.58
C TYR A 136 38.21 -25.15 -6.53
N ARG A 137 38.55 -26.09 -5.64
CA ARG A 137 37.67 -26.58 -4.59
C ARG A 137 37.23 -25.47 -3.63
N GLU A 138 38.16 -24.64 -3.16
CA GLU A 138 37.82 -23.55 -2.24
C GLU A 138 36.93 -22.50 -2.90
N ARG A 139 37.19 -22.14 -4.16
CA ARG A 139 36.33 -21.21 -4.88
C ARG A 139 34.97 -21.83 -5.21
N LEU A 140 34.91 -23.12 -5.53
CA LEU A 140 33.63 -23.78 -5.81
C LEU A 140 32.70 -23.73 -4.59
N LYS A 141 33.24 -23.90 -3.38
CA LYS A 141 32.49 -23.76 -2.12
C LYS A 141 31.91 -22.37 -1.89
N THR A 142 32.57 -21.31 -2.37
CA THR A 142 32.05 -19.93 -2.20
C THR A 142 30.94 -19.60 -3.20
N ILE A 143 30.96 -20.23 -4.37
CA ILE A 143 29.95 -20.02 -5.40
C ILE A 143 28.68 -20.82 -5.17
N VAL A 144 28.80 -22.07 -4.71
CA VAL A 144 27.61 -22.90 -4.49
C VAL A 144 26.89 -22.43 -3.22
N PRO A 145 25.62 -21.98 -3.33
CA PRO A 145 24.87 -21.52 -2.17
C PRO A 145 24.69 -22.66 -1.17
N ARG A 146 24.86 -22.36 0.12
CA ARG A 146 24.68 -23.38 1.16
C ARG A 146 23.21 -23.77 1.27
N GLN A 147 22.97 -25.03 1.62
CA GLN A 147 21.60 -25.53 1.78
C GLN A 147 20.84 -24.79 2.90
N SER A 148 21.54 -24.34 3.95
CA SER A 148 21.00 -23.46 4.99
C SER A 148 20.44 -22.18 4.40
N ASP A 149 21.19 -21.54 3.51
CA ASP A 149 20.89 -20.23 2.97
C ASP A 149 19.69 -20.32 2.02
N ILE A 150 19.63 -21.38 1.21
CA ILE A 150 18.45 -21.71 0.39
C ILE A 150 17.21 -21.90 1.27
N SER A 151 17.36 -22.59 2.41
CA SER A 151 16.24 -22.84 3.33
C SER A 151 15.78 -21.55 4.00
N LEU A 152 16.71 -20.68 4.41
CA LEU A 152 16.42 -19.36 4.96
C LEU A 152 15.70 -18.46 3.95
N LEU A 153 16.13 -18.47 2.68
CA LEU A 153 15.46 -17.71 1.62
C LEU A 153 14.01 -18.15 1.43
N LYS A 154 13.74 -19.47 1.41
CA LYS A 154 12.38 -20.00 1.32
C LYS A 154 11.51 -19.59 2.50
N VAL A 155 12.06 -19.62 3.71
CA VAL A 155 11.35 -19.17 4.91
C VAL A 155 11.06 -17.67 4.83
N SER A 156 12.04 -16.85 4.43
CA SER A 156 11.86 -15.40 4.24
C SER A 156 10.75 -15.11 3.24
N GLU A 157 10.75 -15.78 2.08
CA GLU A 157 9.74 -15.60 1.04
C GLU A 157 8.33 -15.90 1.56
N GLN A 158 8.16 -16.94 2.40
CA GLN A 158 6.88 -17.25 3.02
C GLN A 158 6.41 -16.14 3.97
N TYR A 159 7.31 -15.54 4.75
CA TYR A 159 6.96 -14.42 5.62
C TYR A 159 6.64 -13.15 4.82
N ASP A 160 7.34 -12.90 3.72
CA ASP A 160 7.05 -11.77 2.83
C ASP A 160 5.67 -11.91 2.17
N LEU A 161 5.32 -13.12 1.71
CA LEU A 161 4.00 -13.41 1.17
C LEU A 161 2.91 -13.23 2.24
N LYS A 162 3.16 -13.71 3.45
CA LYS A 162 2.23 -13.56 4.58
C LYS A 162 2.07 -12.11 4.99
N ALA A 163 3.15 -11.32 4.97
CA ALA A 163 3.12 -9.88 5.24
C ALA A 163 2.25 -9.14 4.22
N LYS A 164 2.41 -9.45 2.92
CA LYS A 164 1.55 -8.89 1.86
C LYS A 164 0.08 -9.25 2.07
N GLU A 165 -0.21 -10.51 2.42
CA GLU A 165 -1.59 -10.94 2.71
C GLU A 165 -2.19 -10.17 3.90
N THR A 166 -1.41 -9.94 4.96
CA THR A 166 -1.87 -9.15 6.10
C THR A 166 -2.08 -7.68 5.74
N ASP A 167 -1.19 -7.10 4.93
CA ASP A 167 -1.29 -5.71 4.48
C ASP A 167 -2.53 -5.52 3.58
N GLU A 168 -2.82 -6.47 2.70
CA GLU A 168 -4.02 -6.48 1.87
C GLU A 168 -5.30 -6.53 2.73
N LYS A 169 -5.32 -7.39 3.76
CA LYS A 169 -6.45 -7.46 4.71
C LYS A 169 -6.64 -6.15 5.47
N LEU A 170 -5.55 -5.53 5.93
CA LEU A 170 -5.59 -4.23 6.60
C LEU A 170 -6.12 -3.14 5.65
N ALA A 171 -5.65 -3.12 4.40
CA ALA A 171 -6.14 -2.18 3.39
C ALA A 171 -7.63 -2.38 3.11
N GLN A 172 -8.12 -3.63 3.07
CA GLN A 172 -9.55 -3.93 2.90
C GLN A 172 -10.37 -3.38 4.07
N ILE A 173 -9.93 -3.61 5.32
CA ILE A 173 -10.61 -3.10 6.52
C ILE A 173 -10.68 -1.57 6.50
N GLN A 174 -9.56 -0.89 6.20
CA GLN A 174 -9.51 0.56 6.11
C GLN A 174 -10.47 1.11 5.04
N ASN A 175 -10.53 0.47 3.87
CA ASN A 175 -11.47 0.86 2.82
C ASN A 175 -12.93 0.66 3.23
N ASP A 176 -13.25 -0.42 3.92
CA ASP A 176 -14.60 -0.69 4.42
C ASP A 176 -15.02 0.31 5.51
N GLU A 177 -14.11 0.69 6.39
CA GLU A 177 -14.33 1.76 7.38
C GLU A 177 -14.60 3.10 6.69
N LEU A 178 -13.82 3.48 5.69
CA LEU A 178 -14.04 4.68 4.90
C LEU A 178 -15.41 4.67 4.20
N ARG A 179 -15.81 3.53 3.63
CA ARG A 179 -17.13 3.36 3.01
C ARG A 179 -18.26 3.50 4.03
N LYS A 180 -18.12 2.92 5.23
CA LYS A 180 -19.10 3.08 6.32
C LYS A 180 -19.23 4.54 6.75
N MET A 181 -18.11 5.24 6.92
CA MET A 181 -18.12 6.67 7.25
C MET A 181 -18.81 7.53 6.18
N GLN A 182 -18.56 7.24 4.90
CA GLN A 182 -19.23 7.93 3.80
C GLN A 182 -20.76 7.71 3.83
N LYS A 183 -21.21 6.47 4.03
CA LYS A 183 -22.64 6.15 4.17
C LYS A 183 -23.30 6.91 5.32
N ILE A 184 -22.67 6.95 6.50
CA ILE A 184 -23.20 7.70 7.66
C ILE A 184 -23.31 9.19 7.32
N ARG A 185 -22.32 9.77 6.64
CA ARG A 185 -22.34 11.18 6.22
C ARG A 185 -23.48 11.46 5.22
N GLU A 186 -23.70 10.55 4.27
CA GLU A 186 -24.79 10.66 3.30
C GLU A 186 -26.17 10.53 3.96
N GLU A 187 -26.33 9.59 4.90
CA GLU A 187 -27.57 9.41 5.66
C GLU A 187 -27.92 10.66 6.48
N LEU A 188 -26.94 11.25 7.17
CA LEU A 188 -27.14 12.51 7.90
C LEU A 188 -27.61 13.63 6.96
N ARG A 189 -26.99 13.74 5.77
CA ARG A 189 -27.40 14.71 4.74
C ARG A 189 -28.84 14.48 4.27
N ILE A 190 -29.24 13.22 4.05
CA ILE A 190 -30.60 12.87 3.65
C ILE A 190 -31.59 13.22 4.77
N GLN A 191 -31.25 12.93 6.03
CA GLN A 191 -32.08 13.29 7.18
C GLN A 191 -32.34 14.79 7.26
N ASP A 192 -31.32 15.62 7.04
CA ASP A 192 -31.48 17.07 7.07
C ASP A 192 -32.32 17.61 5.90
N ILE A 193 -32.16 17.04 4.70
CA ILE A 193 -33.02 17.33 3.55
C ILE A 193 -34.48 16.95 3.85
N GLU A 194 -34.71 15.79 4.49
CA GLU A 194 -36.05 15.32 4.80
C GLU A 194 -36.72 16.16 5.89
N LYS A 195 -35.96 16.67 6.89
CA LYS A 195 -36.45 17.65 7.86
C LYS A 195 -36.92 18.94 7.17
N LEU A 196 -36.12 19.47 6.24
CA LEU A 196 -36.47 20.66 5.45
C LEU A 196 -37.73 20.41 4.60
N ARG A 197 -37.83 19.25 3.96
CA ARG A 197 -39.03 18.86 3.19
C ARG A 197 -40.27 18.79 4.08
N ARG A 198 -40.18 18.20 5.27
CA ARG A 198 -41.28 18.15 6.24
C ARG A 198 -41.72 19.54 6.69
N ALA A 199 -40.76 20.42 7.00
CA ALA A 199 -41.06 21.81 7.36
C ALA A 199 -41.81 22.54 6.23
N ARG A 200 -41.37 22.36 4.97
CA ARG A 200 -42.05 22.91 3.80
C ARG A 200 -43.46 22.34 3.61
N ARG A 201 -43.66 21.03 3.80
CA ARG A 201 -45.02 20.41 3.74
C ARG A 201 -45.95 21.03 4.78
N ARG A 202 -45.47 21.22 6.02
CA ARG A 202 -46.26 21.89 7.08
C ARG A 202 -46.61 23.33 6.72
N GLN A 203 -45.65 24.09 6.19
CA GLN A 203 -45.92 25.46 5.71
C GLN A 203 -46.97 25.46 4.60
N ASN A 204 -46.84 24.56 3.62
CA ASN A 204 -47.80 24.43 2.53
C ASN A 204 -49.19 24.03 3.04
N GLU A 205 -49.29 23.13 4.02
CA GLU A 205 -50.56 22.72 4.62
C GLU A 205 -51.23 23.89 5.37
N ILE A 206 -50.47 24.66 6.16
CA ILE A 206 -50.97 25.86 6.82
C ILE A 206 -51.46 26.87 5.79
N MET A 207 -50.71 27.10 4.71
CA MET A 207 -51.13 28.00 3.62
C MET A 207 -52.40 27.49 2.93
N ALA A 208 -52.54 26.19 2.69
CA ALA A 208 -53.74 25.60 2.10
C ALA A 208 -54.95 25.72 3.05
N ARG A 209 -54.76 25.52 4.36
CA ARG A 209 -55.81 25.73 5.37
C ARG A 209 -56.23 27.20 5.46
N ILE A 210 -55.27 28.14 5.42
CA ILE A 210 -55.56 29.57 5.34
C ILE A 210 -56.36 29.84 4.08
N GLN A 211 -55.92 29.39 2.91
CA GLN A 211 -56.62 29.58 1.64
C GLN A 211 -58.04 29.00 1.64
N ALA A 212 -58.24 27.82 2.22
CA ALA A 212 -59.55 27.20 2.35
C ALA A 212 -60.46 27.92 3.36
N ALA A 213 -59.88 28.55 4.40
CA ALA A 213 -60.59 29.36 5.38
C ALA A 213 -60.83 30.82 4.93
N ILE A 214 -60.31 31.23 3.76
CA ILE A 214 -60.64 32.54 3.16
C ILE A 214 -62.11 32.48 2.71
N VAL A 215 -62.99 33.10 3.49
CA VAL A 215 -64.32 33.49 3.03
C VAL A 215 -64.14 34.48 1.88
N GLN A 216 -64.73 34.19 0.72
CA GLN A 216 -64.69 35.02 -0.48
C GLN A 216 -65.41 36.36 -0.22
N ILE A 217 -64.67 37.34 0.30
CA ILE A 217 -65.08 38.75 0.24
C ILE A 217 -64.73 39.22 -1.19
N PRO A 218 -65.68 39.77 -1.97
CA PRO A 218 -65.39 40.26 -3.32
C PRO A 218 -64.26 41.28 -3.24
N LYS A 219 -63.16 41.00 -3.94
CA LYS A 219 -61.96 41.83 -3.91
C LYS A 219 -62.34 43.25 -4.35
N PRO A 220 -62.01 44.31 -3.58
CA PRO A 220 -62.12 45.68 -4.07
C PRO A 220 -61.27 45.85 -5.33
N PRO A 221 -61.67 46.74 -6.26
CA PRO A 221 -61.04 46.89 -7.57
C PRO A 221 -59.53 47.13 -7.42
N THR A 222 -58.74 46.43 -8.24
CA THR A 222 -57.27 46.44 -8.19
C THR A 222 -56.73 47.87 -8.24
N ASN A 223 -56.07 48.32 -7.17
CA ASN A 223 -55.39 49.60 -7.10
C ASN A 223 -54.38 49.73 -8.26
N ARG A 224 -54.75 50.54 -9.26
CA ARG A 224 -54.00 50.82 -10.51
C ARG A 224 -52.57 51.33 -10.25
N THR A 225 -52.32 51.86 -9.06
CA THR A 225 -51.02 52.36 -8.56
C THR A 225 -49.96 51.28 -8.39
N LEU A 226 -50.29 50.08 -7.88
CA LEU A 226 -49.27 49.05 -7.63
C LEU A 226 -48.73 48.44 -8.93
N LYS A 227 -49.61 48.17 -9.92
CA LYS A 227 -49.20 47.72 -11.26
C LYS A 227 -48.37 48.79 -11.99
N ALA A 228 -48.69 50.07 -11.82
CA ALA A 228 -47.92 51.17 -12.42
C ALA A 228 -46.51 51.30 -11.80
N ILE A 229 -46.39 51.10 -10.48
CA ILE A 229 -45.09 51.10 -9.79
C ILE A 229 -44.23 49.91 -10.21
N GLU A 230 -44.81 48.72 -10.35
CA GLU A 230 -44.10 47.54 -10.82
C GLU A 230 -43.64 47.69 -12.27
N ALA A 231 -44.50 48.23 -13.14
CA ALA A 231 -44.14 48.56 -14.51
C ALA A 231 -43.01 49.60 -14.58
N GLN A 232 -43.04 50.66 -13.75
CA GLN A 232 -41.93 51.62 -13.68
C GLN A 232 -40.63 50.98 -13.22
N LYS A 233 -40.68 50.07 -12.24
CA LYS A 233 -39.49 49.37 -11.73
C LYS A 233 -38.88 48.45 -12.79
N MET A 234 -39.71 47.75 -13.55
CA MET A 234 -39.28 46.93 -14.70
C MET A 234 -38.69 47.79 -15.81
N LEU A 235 -39.28 48.96 -16.08
CA LEU A 235 -38.77 49.90 -17.09
C LEU A 235 -37.42 50.49 -16.69
N LYS A 236 -37.21 50.81 -15.39
CA LYS A 236 -35.91 51.24 -14.86
C LYS A 236 -34.85 50.14 -15.00
N LYS A 237 -35.16 48.91 -14.60
CA LYS A 237 -34.23 47.78 -14.77
C LYS A 237 -33.86 47.53 -16.24
N LYS A 238 -34.82 47.70 -17.16
CA LYS A 238 -34.55 47.56 -18.59
C LYS A 238 -33.62 48.67 -19.10
N LYS A 239 -33.85 49.93 -18.68
CA LYS A 239 -32.95 51.06 -19.00
C LYS A 239 -31.54 50.85 -18.44
N GLU A 240 -31.43 50.42 -17.17
CA GLU A 240 -30.14 50.10 -16.54
C GLU A 240 -29.40 48.99 -17.31
N ALA A 241 -30.10 47.94 -17.73
CA ALA A 241 -29.51 46.87 -18.52
C ALA A 241 -29.06 47.33 -19.92
N GLU A 242 -29.83 48.21 -20.58
CA GLU A 242 -29.45 48.82 -21.85
C GLU A 242 -28.23 49.73 -21.69
N GLU A 243 -28.17 50.54 -20.63
CA GLU A 243 -27.04 51.42 -20.32
C GLU A 243 -25.76 50.61 -20.10
N VAL A 244 -25.81 49.56 -19.29
CA VAL A 244 -24.69 48.61 -19.10
C VAL A 244 -24.26 47.99 -20.44
N TYR A 245 -25.20 47.59 -21.29
CA TYR A 245 -24.87 47.07 -22.63
C TYR A 245 -24.18 48.13 -23.51
N THR A 246 -24.62 49.38 -23.45
CA THR A 246 -23.96 50.47 -24.19
C THR A 246 -22.58 50.82 -23.64
N GLU A 247 -22.36 50.69 -22.33
CA GLU A 247 -21.05 50.87 -21.71
C GLU A 247 -20.09 49.75 -22.10
N ILE A 248 -20.54 48.49 -22.06
CA ILE A 248 -19.74 47.34 -22.51
C ILE A 248 -19.36 47.50 -23.98
N THR A 249 -20.31 47.86 -24.86
CA THR A 249 -20.00 48.03 -26.29
C THR A 249 -19.06 49.21 -26.56
N LYS A 250 -19.17 50.32 -25.82
CA LYS A 250 -18.20 51.42 -25.89
C LYS A 250 -16.82 51.01 -25.37
N PHE A 251 -16.76 50.23 -24.29
CA PHE A 251 -15.52 49.70 -23.73
C PHE A 251 -14.83 48.74 -24.71
N GLU A 252 -15.55 47.79 -25.31
CA GLU A 252 -15.02 46.88 -26.33
C GLU A 252 -14.52 47.62 -27.57
N LYS A 253 -15.21 48.69 -28.00
CA LYS A 253 -14.77 49.54 -29.11
C LYS A 253 -13.51 50.33 -28.77
N GLY A 254 -13.35 50.74 -27.51
CA GLY A 254 -12.11 51.32 -26.98
C GLY A 254 -10.95 50.32 -26.94
N MET A 255 -11.22 49.06 -26.57
CA MET A 255 -10.23 47.98 -26.60
C MET A 255 -9.79 47.63 -28.04
N LYS A 256 -10.68 47.71 -29.03
CA LYS A 256 -10.34 47.46 -30.44
C LYS A 256 -9.52 48.58 -31.10
N ASN A 257 -9.62 49.82 -30.63
CA ASN A 257 -8.88 50.95 -31.21
C ASN A 257 -7.48 51.16 -30.62
N ASN A 258 -7.11 50.45 -29.54
CA ASN A 258 -5.81 50.56 -28.86
C ASN A 258 -5.04 49.22 -28.79
N GLY A 259 -4.89 48.50 -29.91
CA GLY A 259 -4.07 47.29 -29.89
C GLY A 259 -3.91 46.57 -31.22
N THR A 260 -3.06 47.07 -32.10
CA THR A 260 -2.39 46.25 -33.12
C THR A 260 -1.31 45.40 -32.43
N VAL A 261 -1.61 44.17 -31.99
CA VAL A 261 -0.62 43.06 -31.98
C VAL A 261 -1.31 41.70 -32.13
N SER A 262 -1.20 41.17 -33.34
CA SER A 262 -0.94 39.77 -33.73
C SER A 262 -1.66 38.60 -33.03
N SER A 263 -2.66 38.08 -33.75
CA SER A 263 -2.78 36.68 -34.19
C SER A 263 -1.71 35.69 -33.71
N PHE A 264 -2.12 34.67 -32.96
CA PHE A 264 -1.63 33.29 -33.11
C PHE A 264 -2.75 32.27 -32.89
N SER A 265 -2.88 31.37 -33.84
CA SER A 265 -3.77 30.19 -33.84
C SER A 265 -3.12 29.02 -33.09
N VAL A 266 -3.97 28.07 -32.66
CA VAL A 266 -3.77 26.60 -32.59
C VAL A 266 -4.16 25.96 -31.24
N ASN A 267 -5.27 25.21 -31.31
CA ASN A 267 -5.62 23.89 -30.79
C ASN A 267 -5.22 23.38 -29.38
N THR A 268 -6.25 22.81 -28.74
CA THR A 268 -6.32 21.59 -27.90
C THR A 268 -5.45 21.39 -26.66
N ARG A 269 -6.17 21.01 -25.58
CA ARG A 269 -5.78 20.14 -24.44
C ARG A 269 -4.83 20.78 -23.42
N GLY A 270 -5.34 21.01 -22.21
CA GLY A 270 -4.53 21.48 -21.06
C GLY A 270 -3.65 20.38 -20.47
N PRO A 271 -3.19 20.49 -19.20
CA PRO A 271 -2.92 21.66 -18.37
C PRO A 271 -1.42 21.69 -17.98
N THR A 272 -0.74 22.85 -17.89
CA THR A 272 0.54 22.97 -17.14
C THR A 272 0.84 24.44 -16.84
N LEU A 273 0.82 24.78 -15.55
CA LEU A 273 1.37 26.04 -15.04
C LEU A 273 2.90 25.91 -14.98
N GLN A 274 3.62 26.55 -15.90
CA GLN A 274 5.04 26.80 -15.75
C GLN A 274 5.39 28.24 -16.14
N ARG A 275 5.64 29.04 -15.09
CA ARG A 275 6.83 29.89 -14.93
C ARG A 275 7.05 30.96 -15.99
N LEU A 276 6.51 32.15 -15.74
CA LEU A 276 7.04 33.40 -16.29
C LEU A 276 8.22 33.88 -15.42
N ARG A 277 9.43 33.79 -15.99
CA ARG A 277 10.55 34.64 -15.62
C ARG A 277 10.53 35.86 -16.57
N SER A 278 10.35 37.05 -16.01
CA SER A 278 10.80 38.28 -16.66
C SER A 278 11.50 39.13 -15.61
N SER A 279 12.83 39.09 -15.69
CA SER A 279 13.76 40.03 -15.06
C SER A 279 13.60 41.40 -15.72
N VAL A 280 13.34 42.46 -14.95
CA VAL A 280 14.28 43.58 -14.76
C VAL A 280 13.93 44.25 -13.43
N ASN A 281 14.94 44.36 -12.57
CA ASN A 281 14.91 44.92 -11.24
C ASN A 281 15.00 46.45 -11.30
N VAL A 282 14.08 47.14 -10.62
CA VAL A 282 14.38 48.36 -9.86
C VAL A 282 13.71 48.24 -8.49
N SER A 283 14.50 47.72 -7.55
CA SER A 283 14.70 48.19 -6.18
C SER A 283 13.49 48.56 -5.30
N THR A 284 13.19 47.63 -4.39
CA THR A 284 13.05 47.88 -2.94
C THR A 284 11.97 48.86 -2.46
N ALA A 285 10.72 48.41 -2.45
CA ALA A 285 9.71 48.78 -1.45
C ALA A 285 8.94 47.54 -0.99
N LEU A 286 9.70 46.55 -0.52
CA LEU A 286 9.46 45.69 0.65
C LEU A 286 8.00 45.62 1.19
N LEU A 287 7.06 45.06 0.43
CA LEU A 287 5.83 44.51 0.98
C LEU A 287 6.15 43.12 1.52
N LYS A 288 6.47 43.07 2.81
CA LYS A 288 6.73 41.86 3.59
C LYS A 288 5.60 40.85 3.37
N ILE A 289 5.90 39.76 2.66
CA ILE A 289 4.98 38.64 2.43
C ILE A 289 4.69 37.89 3.74
N ASP A 290 5.50 38.13 4.78
CA ASP A 290 5.35 37.56 6.13
C ASP A 290 4.18 38.14 6.94
N THR A 291 3.51 39.23 6.49
CA THR A 291 2.30 39.75 7.16
C THR A 291 1.00 39.12 6.67
N THR A 292 1.05 38.28 5.64
CA THR A 292 -0.16 37.68 5.05
C THR A 292 -0.73 36.58 5.95
N ASP A 293 0.13 35.83 6.64
CA ASP A 293 -0.28 34.69 7.47
C ASP A 293 -0.91 35.15 8.79
N ASP A 294 -0.37 36.20 9.41
CA ASP A 294 -0.97 36.84 10.59
C ASP A 294 -2.27 37.56 10.24
N TYR A 295 -2.37 38.16 9.04
CA TYR A 295 -3.60 38.75 8.55
C TYR A 295 -4.71 37.71 8.34
N ILE A 296 -4.38 36.55 7.75
CA ILE A 296 -5.32 35.44 7.55
C ILE A 296 -5.75 34.83 8.89
N LYS A 297 -4.82 34.63 9.83
CA LYS A 297 -5.15 34.15 11.19
C LYS A 297 -6.06 35.12 11.93
N ASN A 298 -5.82 36.43 11.81
CA ASN A 298 -6.69 37.44 12.41
C ASN A 298 -8.09 37.48 11.78
N ILE A 299 -8.22 37.21 10.47
CA ILE A 299 -9.54 37.08 9.82
C ILE A 299 -10.27 35.84 10.32
N GLN A 300 -9.59 34.70 10.41
CA GLN A 300 -10.18 33.45 10.91
C GLN A 300 -10.65 33.61 12.37
N LYS A 301 -9.80 34.20 13.22
CA LYS A 301 -10.12 34.48 14.62
C LYS A 301 -11.33 35.40 14.76
N ARG A 302 -11.40 36.47 13.96
CA ARG A 302 -12.57 37.38 13.96
C ARG A 302 -13.85 36.68 13.52
N LEU A 303 -13.76 35.74 12.57
CA LEU A 303 -14.90 34.94 12.12
C LEU A 303 -15.40 33.99 13.22
N GLU A 304 -14.49 33.34 13.94
CA GLU A 304 -14.80 32.45 15.06
C GLU A 304 -15.42 33.23 16.24
N GLU A 305 -14.85 34.38 16.59
CA GLU A 305 -15.42 35.29 17.60
C GLU A 305 -16.82 35.79 17.20
N ASP A 306 -17.06 36.09 15.92
CA ASP A 306 -18.37 36.50 15.42
C ASP A 306 -19.40 35.35 15.48
N THR A 307 -18.98 34.11 15.23
CA THR A 307 -19.83 32.93 15.39
C THR A 307 -20.20 32.71 16.85
N ASP A 308 -19.22 32.80 17.76
CA ASP A 308 -19.47 32.67 19.21
C ASP A 308 -20.37 33.80 19.73
N ALA A 309 -20.18 35.03 19.26
CA ALA A 309 -21.01 36.16 19.63
C ALA A 309 -22.45 36.03 19.11
N ARG A 310 -22.67 35.37 17.96
CA ARG A 310 -24.02 35.02 17.46
C ARG A 310 -24.65 33.93 18.30
N ASP A 311 -23.91 32.88 18.61
CA ASP A 311 -24.39 31.77 19.44
C ASP A 311 -24.75 32.22 20.86
N GLN A 312 -23.95 33.12 21.45
CA GLN A 312 -24.27 33.73 22.74
C GLN A 312 -25.50 34.64 22.67
N ARG A 313 -25.66 35.42 21.59
CA ARG A 313 -26.88 36.22 21.36
C ARG A 313 -28.11 35.33 21.18
N GLU A 314 -27.97 34.19 20.52
CA GLU A 314 -29.05 33.24 20.34
C GLU A 314 -29.39 32.49 21.64
N LYS A 315 -28.38 32.08 22.42
CA LYS A 315 -28.57 31.53 23.77
C LYS A 315 -29.28 32.52 24.70
N ARG A 316 -28.92 33.82 24.66
CA ARG A 316 -29.62 34.88 25.41
C ARG A 316 -31.07 35.03 24.95
N ARG A 317 -31.34 35.05 23.64
CA ARG A 317 -32.72 35.09 23.10
C ARG A 317 -33.54 33.88 23.52
N ARG A 318 -32.96 32.68 23.48
CA ARG A 318 -33.62 31.44 23.93
C ARG A 318 -33.90 31.45 25.43
N ARG A 319 -32.97 31.97 26.24
CA ARG A 319 -33.17 32.12 27.69
C ARG A 319 -34.31 33.09 28.00
N ILE A 320 -34.31 34.28 27.39
CA ILE A 320 -35.39 35.26 27.58
C ILE A 320 -36.73 34.69 27.11
N LEU A 321 -36.77 33.95 26.00
CA LEU A 321 -37.99 33.31 25.51
C LEU A 321 -38.50 32.24 26.48
N MET A 322 -37.61 31.40 27.02
CA MET A 322 -37.93 30.43 28.07
C MET A 322 -38.41 31.11 29.36
N GLU A 323 -37.76 32.19 29.77
CA GLU A 323 -38.14 32.98 30.95
C GLU A 323 -39.51 33.65 30.76
N GLN A 324 -39.81 34.18 29.57
CA GLN A 324 -41.13 34.70 29.21
C GLN A 324 -42.19 33.59 29.22
N LEU A 325 -41.89 32.41 28.69
CA LEU A 325 -42.79 31.24 28.73
C LEU A 325 -43.06 30.76 30.16
N VAL A 326 -42.05 30.75 31.02
CA VAL A 326 -42.17 30.38 32.44
C VAL A 326 -42.95 31.46 33.22
N ALA A 327 -42.72 32.74 32.95
CA ALA A 327 -43.49 33.84 33.55
C ALA A 327 -44.97 33.81 33.12
N HIS A 328 -45.27 33.43 31.89
CA HIS A 328 -46.66 33.27 31.42
C HIS A 328 -47.31 32.00 32.00
N GLY A 329 -46.56 30.89 32.11
CA GLY A 329 -47.05 29.64 32.71
C GLY A 329 -47.28 29.73 34.22
N THR A 330 -46.54 30.59 34.93
CA THR A 330 -46.77 30.86 36.37
C THR A 330 -47.99 31.76 36.62
N GLN A 331 -48.42 32.57 35.64
CA GLN A 331 -49.70 33.28 35.68
C GLN A 331 -50.90 32.36 35.39
N GLU A 332 -50.74 31.31 34.58
CA GLU A 332 -51.82 30.37 34.22
C GLU A 332 -52.03 29.23 35.24
N THR A 333 -51.14 29.04 36.22
CA THR A 333 -51.16 27.90 37.17
C THR A 333 -51.49 28.29 38.62
N THR A 334 -52.34 29.30 38.84
CA THR A 334 -53.06 29.45 40.12
C THR A 334 -54.56 29.27 39.91
N PRO A 335 -55.05 28.04 40.13
CA PRO A 335 -56.05 27.83 41.17
C PRO A 335 -55.64 26.73 42.18
N PRO A 336 -56.25 26.73 43.37
CA PRO A 336 -55.73 26.07 44.56
C PRO A 336 -56.23 24.63 44.63
N ASN A 337 -55.31 23.68 44.87
CA ASN A 337 -55.51 22.44 45.66
C ASN A 337 -54.52 21.36 45.18
N ALA A 338 -53.49 21.08 45.99
CA ALA A 338 -52.87 19.76 46.05
C ALA A 338 -51.89 19.69 47.24
N TYR A 339 -52.44 19.68 48.46
CA TYR A 339 -51.80 18.92 49.54
C TYR A 339 -52.37 17.51 49.48
N LYS A 340 -51.58 16.55 48.99
CA LYS A 340 -51.54 15.13 49.38
C LYS A 340 -50.68 14.37 48.36
N GLU A 341 -50.01 13.33 48.84
CA GLU A 341 -49.09 12.42 48.13
C GLU A 341 -47.60 12.78 48.23
N ALA A 342 -47.11 12.86 49.47
CA ALA A 342 -45.71 12.66 49.80
C ALA A 342 -45.61 11.48 50.78
N GLU A 343 -45.89 10.25 50.33
CA GLU A 343 -45.67 9.07 51.19
C GLU A 343 -45.64 7.71 50.44
N THR A 344 -44.96 7.60 49.30
CA THR A 344 -44.54 6.28 48.77
C THR A 344 -43.28 6.38 47.91
N PHE A 345 -42.13 6.76 48.46
CA PHE A 345 -40.86 6.66 47.72
C PHE A 345 -39.62 6.57 48.63
N THR A 346 -39.62 5.68 49.62
CA THR A 346 -38.45 5.49 50.51
C THR A 346 -37.84 4.08 50.48
N ALA A 347 -38.41 3.13 49.72
CA ALA A 347 -37.86 1.77 49.59
C ALA A 347 -36.89 1.59 48.41
N GLY A 348 -36.94 2.45 47.38
CA GLY A 348 -36.09 2.34 46.18
C GLY A 348 -34.67 2.88 46.35
N GLU A 349 -34.47 3.91 47.17
CA GLU A 349 -33.17 4.57 47.33
C GLU A 349 -32.18 3.76 48.19
N GLN A 350 -32.69 2.94 49.12
CA GLN A 350 -31.84 2.08 49.97
C GLN A 350 -31.22 0.90 49.18
N LEU A 351 -31.93 0.34 48.20
CA LEU A 351 -31.41 -0.76 47.37
C LEU A 351 -30.36 -0.26 46.36
N TYR A 352 -30.52 0.96 45.83
CA TYR A 352 -29.56 1.54 44.88
C TYR A 352 -28.24 1.93 45.57
N SER A 353 -28.30 2.41 46.81
CA SER A 353 -27.10 2.71 47.61
C SER A 353 -26.31 1.45 47.99
N SER A 354 -27.02 0.38 48.39
CA SER A 354 -26.38 -0.89 48.78
C SER A 354 -25.74 -1.64 47.59
N LEU A 355 -26.34 -1.59 46.40
CA LEU A 355 -25.79 -2.17 45.17
C LEU A 355 -24.60 -1.36 44.61
N SER A 356 -24.65 -0.03 44.73
CA SER A 356 -23.54 0.86 44.34
C SER A 356 -22.32 0.62 45.24
N TRP A 357 -22.51 0.45 46.55
CA TRP A 357 -21.41 0.15 47.48
C TRP A 357 -20.75 -1.20 47.17
N LEU A 358 -21.55 -2.26 46.96
CA LEU A 358 -21.04 -3.59 46.58
C LEU A 358 -20.27 -3.57 45.26
N TRP A 359 -20.75 -2.86 44.24
CA TRP A 359 -20.07 -2.73 42.95
C TRP A 359 -18.73 -1.99 43.06
N THR A 360 -18.68 -0.95 43.90
CA THR A 360 -17.46 -0.16 44.13
C THR A 360 -16.39 -1.00 44.86
N THR A 361 -16.78 -1.77 45.88
CA THR A 361 -15.87 -2.71 46.58
C THR A 361 -15.38 -3.88 45.71
N LEU A 362 -16.19 -4.32 44.73
CA LEU A 362 -15.77 -5.36 43.79
C LEU A 362 -14.71 -4.84 42.80
N GLN A 363 -14.83 -3.56 42.40
CA GLN A 363 -13.94 -2.91 41.45
C GLN A 363 -12.59 -2.52 42.06
N GLU A 364 -12.53 -2.23 43.36
CA GLU A 364 -11.28 -2.01 44.09
C GLU A 364 -10.48 -3.31 44.30
N ASN A 365 -11.14 -4.41 44.68
CA ASN A 365 -10.51 -5.72 44.81
C ASN A 365 -9.91 -6.25 43.49
N HIS A 366 -10.55 -5.95 42.36
CA HIS A 366 -10.04 -6.34 41.04
C HIS A 366 -8.80 -5.51 40.62
N LYS A 367 -8.74 -4.23 41.01
CA LYS A 367 -7.58 -3.36 40.77
C LYS A 367 -6.38 -3.73 41.64
N GLU A 368 -6.59 -4.15 42.88
CA GLU A 368 -5.50 -4.63 43.74
C GLU A 368 -4.91 -5.95 43.25
N LYS A 369 -5.74 -6.91 42.82
CA LYS A 369 -5.24 -8.16 42.21
C LYS A 369 -4.40 -7.92 40.95
N ILE A 370 -4.74 -6.91 40.14
CA ILE A 370 -3.97 -6.54 38.94
C ILE A 370 -2.66 -5.84 39.33
N LYS A 371 -2.65 -4.98 40.35
CA LYS A 371 -1.43 -4.34 40.85
C LYS A 371 -0.43 -5.34 41.43
N VAL A 372 -0.88 -6.32 42.21
CA VAL A 372 -0.02 -7.39 42.77
C VAL A 372 0.57 -8.26 41.65
N ARG A 373 -0.22 -8.55 40.60
CA ARG A 373 0.23 -9.35 39.46
C ARG A 373 1.23 -8.59 38.57
N ILE A 374 1.08 -7.28 38.42
CA ILE A 374 2.06 -6.41 37.74
C ILE A 374 3.33 -6.25 38.58
N PHE A 375 3.21 -6.20 39.91
CA PHE A 375 4.36 -6.13 40.82
C PHE A 375 5.21 -7.42 40.76
N PHE A 376 4.57 -8.60 40.77
CA PHE A 376 5.26 -9.88 40.58
C PHE A 376 5.85 -10.03 39.17
N PHE A 377 5.19 -9.51 38.13
CA PHE A 377 5.72 -9.53 36.76
C PHE A 377 6.95 -8.62 36.60
N LYS A 378 6.98 -7.46 37.27
CA LYS A 378 8.16 -6.59 37.33
C LYS A 378 9.30 -7.20 38.14
N LEU A 379 9.00 -7.89 39.26
CA LEU A 379 10.01 -8.58 40.07
C LEU A 379 10.67 -9.74 39.31
N HIS A 380 9.91 -10.48 38.52
CA HIS A 380 10.40 -11.59 37.70
C HIS A 380 11.22 -11.14 36.48
N MET A 381 10.94 -9.95 35.92
CA MET A 381 11.81 -9.34 34.90
C MET A 381 13.13 -8.85 35.48
N TRP A 382 13.13 -8.32 36.71
CA TRP A 382 14.34 -7.80 37.34
C TRP A 382 15.32 -8.93 37.76
N ALA A 383 14.78 -10.09 38.13
CA ALA A 383 15.58 -11.29 38.44
C ALA A 383 16.18 -12.01 37.21
N SER A 384 15.76 -11.66 35.98
CA SER A 384 16.21 -12.32 34.75
C SER A 384 17.30 -11.55 34.00
N VAL A 385 17.75 -10.40 34.52
CA VAL A 385 18.81 -9.53 33.95
C VAL A 385 19.99 -9.36 34.93
N GLY A 386 20.16 -10.29 35.87
CA GLY A 386 21.29 -10.36 36.79
C GLY A 386 22.23 -11.51 36.46
#